data_AF-A0A1F2RG68-F1
#
_entry.id   AF-A0A1F2RG68-F1
#
_cell.length_a   1.000
_cell.length_b   1.000
_cell.length_c   1.000
_cell.angle_alpha   90.00
_cell.angle_beta   90.00
_cell.angle_gamma   90.00
#
_symmetry.space_group_name_H-M   'P 1'
#
loop_
_entity.id
_entity.type
_entity.pdbx_description
1 polymer ?
#
loop_
_entity_poly.entity_id
_entity_poly.type
_entity_poly.pdbx_seq_one_letter_code
_entity_poly.pdbx_strand_id
1 'polypeptide(L)'
;MIVYINDSHGNLSSGFQVVDKKRVPYAIEVGDMNRDGHADIVIGYIAAPASVFFNDGTGRRFLEVPFGDGRGDAYGFALGDLNDDRYPDIAVARSGAPNVMYFSEK
;
A
#
# COMPACT_ATOMS: atom_id res chain seq x y z
N MET A 1 -4.90 4.30 9.29
CA MET A 1 -3.68 3.54 9.68
C MET A 1 -2.80 4.41 10.57
N ILE A 2 -2.27 3.84 11.64
CA ILE A 2 -1.24 4.46 12.49
C ILE A 2 0.04 3.63 12.35
N VAL A 3 1.17 4.28 12.10
CA VAL A 3 2.49 3.63 12.01
C VAL A 3 3.27 3.91 13.29
N TYR A 4 3.89 2.86 13.83
CA TYR A 4 4.79 2.91 14.98
C TYR A 4 6.18 2.46 14.51
N ILE A 5 7.22 3.21 14.83
CA ILE A 5 8.59 2.90 14.40
C ILE A 5 9.37 2.26 15.55
N ASN A 6 10.01 1.12 15.28
CA ASN A 6 10.88 0.44 16.24
C ASN A 6 12.25 1.14 16.30
N ASP A 7 12.76 1.37 17.51
CA ASP A 7 14.04 2.03 17.77
C ASP A 7 15.26 1.08 17.77
N SER A 8 15.11 -0.13 17.21
CA SER A 8 16.08 -1.25 17.21
C SER A 8 16.40 -1.86 18.57
N HIS A 9 15.90 -1.27 19.67
CA HIS A 9 16.03 -1.79 21.03
C HIS A 9 14.72 -2.40 21.54
N GLY A 10 13.71 -2.51 20.67
CA GLY A 10 12.42 -3.10 20.97
C GLY A 10 11.37 -2.09 21.47
N ASN A 11 11.66 -0.79 21.45
CA ASN A 11 10.68 0.23 21.81
C ASN A 11 9.98 0.77 20.55
N LEU A 12 8.68 1.04 20.68
CA LEU A 12 7.88 1.66 19.63
C LEU A 12 7.78 3.17 19.84
N SER A 13 7.88 3.95 18.76
CA SER A 13 7.67 5.40 18.79
C SER A 13 6.24 5.77 19.20
N SER A 14 6.00 7.05 19.52
CA SER A 14 4.63 7.57 19.45
C SER A 14 4.13 7.39 18.01
N GLY A 15 3.06 6.62 17.84
CA GLY A 15 2.53 6.33 16.52
C GLY A 15 2.02 7.59 15.83
N PHE A 16 2.05 7.62 14.50
CA PHE A 16 1.53 8.74 13.72
C PHE A 16 0.59 8.24 12.61
N GLN A 17 -0.37 9.09 12.24
CA GLN A 17 -1.38 8.76 11.25
C GLN A 17 -0.85 8.99 9.84
N VAL A 18 -0.94 7.97 8.97
CA VAL A 18 -0.51 8.04 7.55
C VAL A 18 -1.68 8.25 6.59
N VAL A 19 -2.82 7.61 6.89
CA VAL A 19 -4.01 7.63 6.02
C VAL A 19 -5.04 8.60 6.58
N ASP A 20 -5.75 9.33 5.73
CA ASP A 20 -6.85 10.21 6.15
C ASP A 20 -8.02 9.44 6.83
N LYS A 21 -8.95 10.18 7.44
CA LYS A 21 -10.15 9.60 8.10
C LYS A 21 -11.39 9.56 7.18
N LYS A 22 -11.27 10.03 5.93
CA LYS A 22 -12.39 10.16 4.98
C LYS A 22 -12.68 8.85 4.25
N ARG A 23 -11.65 8.04 4.01
CA ARG A 23 -11.78 6.71 3.39
C ARG A 23 -11.73 5.61 4.45
N VAL A 24 -12.44 4.53 4.21
CA VAL A 24 -12.52 3.39 5.12
C VAL A 24 -11.56 2.29 4.63
N PRO A 25 -10.37 2.13 5.25
CA PRO A 25 -9.41 1.11 4.83
C PRO A 25 -9.87 -0.29 5.27
N TYR A 26 -9.75 -1.27 4.38
CA TYR A 26 -10.17 -2.66 4.61
C TYR A 26 -9.05 -3.68 4.45
N ALA A 27 -8.01 -3.35 3.68
CA ALA A 27 -6.88 -4.22 3.42
C ALA A 27 -5.57 -3.42 3.47
N ILE A 28 -4.50 -4.10 3.88
CA ILE A 28 -3.13 -3.57 3.90
C ILE A 28 -2.17 -4.65 3.42
N GLU A 29 -1.15 -4.25 2.67
CA GLU A 29 0.00 -5.07 2.32
C GLU A 29 1.27 -4.20 2.34
N VAL A 30 2.43 -4.84 2.56
CA VAL A 30 3.72 -4.14 2.70
C VAL A 30 4.75 -4.77 1.75
N GLY A 31 5.45 -3.92 1.00
CA GLY A 31 6.49 -4.34 0.06
C GLY A 31 7.27 -3.13 -0.47
N ASP A 32 8.47 -3.37 -0.98
CA ASP A 32 9.31 -2.34 -1.62
C ASP A 32 8.85 -2.16 -3.08
N MET A 33 7.90 -1.26 -3.31
CA MET A 33 7.19 -1.12 -4.58
C MET A 33 8.00 -0.34 -5.63
N ASN A 34 8.89 0.54 -5.19
CA ASN A 34 9.74 1.35 -6.06
C ASN A 34 11.20 0.86 -6.13
N ARG A 35 11.56 -0.17 -5.35
CA ARG A 35 12.90 -0.75 -5.23
C ARG A 35 13.96 0.20 -4.71
N ASP A 36 13.60 1.08 -3.80
CA ASP A 36 14.57 1.94 -3.11
C ASP A 36 15.19 1.28 -1.87
N GLY A 37 14.77 0.06 -1.53
CA GLY A 37 15.23 -0.68 -0.36
C GLY A 37 14.43 -0.36 0.91
N HIS A 38 13.36 0.41 0.80
CA HIS A 38 12.48 0.76 1.90
C HIS A 38 11.10 0.13 1.72
N ALA A 39 10.50 -0.30 2.84
CA ALA A 39 9.16 -0.85 2.80
C ALA A 39 8.13 0.27 2.54
N ASP A 40 7.32 0.08 1.50
CA ASP A 40 6.14 0.87 1.18
C ASP A 40 4.87 0.17 1.66
N ILE A 41 3.74 0.88 1.63
CA ILE A 41 2.47 0.36 2.13
C ILE A 41 1.38 0.48 1.06
N VAL A 42 0.71 -0.62 0.76
CA VAL A 42 -0.49 -0.65 -0.11
C VAL A 42 -1.73 -0.70 0.77
N ILE A 43 -2.68 0.20 0.55
CA ILE A 43 -3.95 0.25 1.28
C ILE A 43 -5.12 0.11 0.31
N GLY A 44 -6.03 -0.79 0.65
CA GLY A 44 -7.32 -0.97 -0.01
C GLY A 44 -8.44 -0.34 0.80
N TYR A 45 -9.42 0.21 0.10
CA TYR A 45 -10.55 0.92 0.70
C TYR A 45 -11.89 0.35 0.21
N ILE A 46 -12.95 0.70 0.95
CA ILE A 46 -14.34 0.59 0.48
C ILE A 46 -14.69 1.80 -0.38
N ALA A 47 -15.34 1.53 -1.52
CA ALA A 47 -15.90 2.54 -2.42
C ALA A 47 -14.92 3.69 -2.78
N ALA A 48 -13.62 3.39 -2.82
CA ALA A 48 -12.57 4.34 -3.15
C ALA A 48 -11.38 3.62 -3.83
N PRO A 49 -10.61 4.31 -4.69
CA PRO A 49 -9.37 3.78 -5.23
C PRO A 49 -8.40 3.37 -4.11
N ALA A 50 -7.64 2.29 -4.36
CA ALA A 50 -6.53 1.88 -3.49
C ALA A 50 -5.39 2.92 -3.58
N SER A 51 -4.44 2.86 -2.65
CA SER A 51 -3.26 3.73 -2.69
C SER A 51 -2.01 2.97 -2.33
N VAL A 52 -0.91 3.32 -2.98
CA VAL A 52 0.45 3.04 -2.50
C VAL A 52 0.93 4.25 -1.70
N PHE A 53 1.57 4.01 -0.58
CA PHE A 53 2.22 4.99 0.27
C PHE A 53 3.72 4.71 0.22
N PHE A 54 4.44 5.46 -0.61
CA PHE A 54 5.89 5.31 -0.79
C PHE A 54 6.65 5.95 0.36
N ASN A 55 7.51 5.20 1.02
CA ASN A 55 8.30 5.64 2.16
C ASN A 55 9.56 6.39 1.69
N ASP A 56 9.91 7.51 2.32
CA ASP A 56 11.16 8.22 2.02
C ASP A 56 12.41 7.60 2.68
N GLY A 57 12.29 6.36 3.16
CA GLY A 57 13.31 5.63 3.91
C GLY A 57 13.41 5.97 5.39
N THR A 58 12.74 7.03 5.85
CA THR A 58 12.74 7.38 7.29
C THR A 58 11.69 6.61 8.09
N GLY A 59 10.72 6.00 7.40
CA GLY A 59 9.53 5.42 8.00
C GLY A 59 8.59 6.47 8.59
N ARG A 60 8.80 7.77 8.35
CA ARG A 60 8.01 8.87 8.95
C ARG A 60 7.25 9.70 7.94
N ARG A 61 7.62 9.62 6.67
CA ARG A 61 6.96 10.34 5.59
C ARG A 61 6.62 9.37 4.48
N PHE A 62 5.41 9.52 3.98
CA PHE A 62 4.89 8.70 2.91
C PHE A 62 4.29 9.60 1.84
N LEU A 63 4.62 9.32 0.58
CA LEU A 63 3.96 9.90 -0.57
C LEU A 63 2.80 8.99 -0.98
N GLU A 64 1.58 9.50 -0.89
CA GLU A 64 0.39 8.77 -1.35
C GLU A 64 0.22 8.87 -2.86
N VAL A 65 0.13 7.72 -3.52
CA VAL A 65 -0.21 7.59 -4.94
C VAL A 65 -1.45 6.69 -5.06
N PRO A 66 -2.63 7.24 -5.39
CA PRO A 66 -3.82 6.45 -5.61
C PRO A 66 -3.71 5.66 -6.92
N PHE A 67 -4.24 4.45 -6.94
CA PHE A 67 -4.34 3.61 -8.14
C PHE A 67 -5.70 2.91 -8.22
N GLY A 68 -6.04 2.56 -9.45
CA GLY A 68 -7.27 1.86 -9.78
C GLY A 68 -8.49 2.74 -9.98
N ASP A 69 -9.58 2.09 -10.35
CA ASP A 69 -10.82 2.70 -10.85
C ASP A 69 -11.86 2.98 -9.77
N GLY A 70 -11.54 2.69 -8.51
CA GLY A 70 -12.45 2.84 -7.36
C GLY A 70 -13.69 1.94 -7.40
N ARG A 71 -13.71 0.90 -8.25
CA ARG A 71 -14.82 -0.04 -8.34
C ARG A 71 -14.64 -1.22 -7.41
N GLY A 72 -15.72 -1.57 -6.72
CA GLY A 72 -15.72 -2.62 -5.73
C GLY A 72 -14.87 -2.28 -4.51
N ASP A 73 -14.95 -3.15 -3.51
CA ASP A 73 -14.23 -3.00 -2.26
C ASP A 73 -13.00 -3.92 -2.26
N ALA A 74 -11.83 -3.38 -1.90
CA ALA A 74 -10.59 -4.14 -1.86
C ALA A 74 -10.45 -4.88 -0.52
N TYR A 75 -10.35 -6.21 -0.59
CA TYR A 75 -10.25 -7.09 0.59
C TYR A 75 -8.89 -7.74 0.78
N GLY A 76 -8.04 -7.74 -0.24
CA GLY A 76 -6.71 -8.34 -0.15
C GLY A 76 -5.85 -7.97 -1.34
N PHE A 77 -4.54 -8.09 -1.13
CA PHE A 77 -3.52 -7.83 -2.12
C PHE A 77 -2.55 -9.01 -2.18
N ALA A 78 -1.88 -9.16 -3.32
CA ALA A 78 -0.65 -9.90 -3.44
C ALA A 78 0.33 -9.07 -4.27
N LEU A 79 1.59 -9.02 -3.84
CA LEU A 79 2.67 -8.31 -4.52
C LEU A 79 3.61 -9.32 -5.17
N GLY A 80 4.05 -9.03 -6.39
CA GLY A 80 5.05 -9.84 -7.09
C GLY A 80 5.37 -9.28 -8.46
N ASP A 81 6.54 -9.61 -8.99
CA ASP A 81 6.92 -9.28 -10.37
C ASP A 81 6.29 -10.30 -11.32
N LEU A 82 5.19 -9.91 -11.99
CA LEU A 82 4.43 -10.77 -12.88
C LEU A 82 4.79 -10.55 -14.36
N ASN A 83 5.43 -9.42 -14.69
CA ASN A 83 5.78 -9.04 -16.05
C ASN A 83 7.29 -9.10 -16.36
N ASP A 84 8.13 -9.50 -15.39
CA ASP A 84 9.60 -9.60 -15.48
C ASP A 84 10.31 -8.25 -15.71
N ASP A 85 9.68 -7.13 -15.30
CA ASP A 85 10.31 -5.80 -15.32
C ASP A 85 11.10 -5.50 -14.04
N ARG A 86 11.03 -6.43 -13.08
CA ARG A 86 11.67 -6.41 -11.78
C ARG A 86 11.08 -5.43 -10.78
N TYR A 87 9.95 -4.79 -11.05
CA TYR A 87 9.17 -4.02 -10.07
C TYR A 87 7.97 -4.86 -9.60
N PRO A 88 7.54 -4.75 -8.33
CA PRO A 88 6.36 -5.48 -7.89
C PRO A 88 5.08 -4.97 -8.54
N ASP A 89 4.33 -5.87 -9.15
CA ASP A 89 2.94 -5.68 -9.57
C ASP A 89 1.98 -5.96 -8.43
N ILE A 90 0.74 -5.50 -8.56
CA ILE A 90 -0.29 -5.63 -7.53
C ILE A 90 -1.49 -6.42 -8.08
N ALA A 91 -1.76 -7.59 -7.51
CA ALA A 91 -3.03 -8.28 -7.69
C ALA A 91 -4.00 -7.86 -6.58
N VAL A 92 -5.24 -7.49 -6.94
CA VAL A 92 -6.26 -7.01 -5.99
C VAL A 92 -7.47 -7.94 -5.99
N ALA A 93 -7.79 -8.47 -4.80
CA ALA A 93 -9.03 -9.19 -4.56
C ALA A 93 -10.16 -8.20 -4.21
N ARG A 94 -11.23 -8.22 -5.00
CA ARG A 94 -12.35 -7.26 -4.90
C ARG A 94 -13.70 -7.96 -4.68
N SER A 95 -14.60 -7.28 -3.98
CA SER A 95 -16.03 -7.59 -4.01
C SER A 95 -16.80 -6.52 -4.78
N GLY A 96 -17.88 -6.90 -5.45
CA GLY A 96 -18.71 -5.96 -6.22
C GLY A 96 -18.09 -5.49 -7.56
N ALA A 97 -16.91 -6.00 -7.93
CA ALA A 97 -16.26 -5.80 -9.22
C ALA A 97 -15.30 -6.97 -9.52
N PRO A 98 -14.88 -7.18 -10.77
CA PRO A 98 -13.81 -8.14 -11.09
C PRO A 98 -12.52 -7.83 -10.32
N ASN A 99 -11.77 -8.88 -9.99
CA ASN A 99 -10.39 -8.76 -9.55
C ASN A 99 -9.56 -8.08 -10.64
N VAL A 100 -8.52 -7.36 -10.24
CA VAL A 100 -7.70 -6.56 -11.15
C VAL A 100 -6.22 -6.77 -10.83
N MET A 101 -5.39 -6.74 -11.88
CA MET A 101 -3.94 -6.66 -11.74
C MET A 101 -3.47 -5.30 -12.22
N TYR A 102 -2.59 -4.68 -11.45
CA TYR A 102 -1.91 -3.44 -11.79
C TYR A 102 -0.45 -3.75 -12.02
N PHE A 103 0.00 -3.54 -13.25
CA PHE A 103 1.42 -3.61 -13.58
C PHE A 103 2.06 -2.29 -13.19
N SER A 104 3.08 -2.34 -12.34
CA SER A 104 3.85 -1.16 -12.01
C SER A 104 4.87 -0.87 -13.11
N GLU A 105 5.34 0.37 -13.18
CA GLU A 105 6.41 0.78 -14.08
C GLU A 105 7.32 1.74 -13.31
N LYS A 106 8.52 1.99 -13.83
CA LYS A 106 9.50 2.93 -13.24
C LYS A 106 9.02 4.38 -13.23
#